data_AF-A0AAN7DL43-F1
#
_entry.id   AF-A0AAN7DL43-F1
#
_cell.length_a   1.000
_cell.length_b   1.000
_cell.length_c   1.000
_cell.angle_alpha   90.00
_cell.angle_beta   90.00
_cell.angle_gamma   90.00
#
_symmetry.space_group_name_H-M   'P 1'
#
loop_
_entity.id
_entity.type
_entity.pdbx_description
1 polymer ?
#
loop_
_entity_poly.entity_id
_entity_poly.type
_entity_poly.pdbx_seq_one_letter_code
_entity_poly.pdbx_strand_id
1 'polypeptide(L)'
;MVSDVFQYDARLNFVHWKDTRDPSLLNWKRAPSTVFRGFASGTLKFQPYFLPVCSPAPLVDPGVSFAPLVDQFNLHDGQSLGYAQASAKTFRLSVLSSVEQPLVLQNVSAANWKFFWSLSLIYIQRNVIYRYIIAGCIPSRSRLHYMMPAFFESHNCPVCLSPNETASHLLFDCPSKVKVWQGVIFEFLWPTTTITDIKETLLSLDFSDIWYSQVKGIRPYRIILITPSQIWLAHM
;
A
#
# COMPACT_ATOMS: atom_id res chain seq x y z
N MET A 1 -6.48 4.61 -17.63
CA MET A 1 -7.75 4.46 -18.38
C MET A 1 -8.43 3.25 -17.78
N VAL A 2 -9.61 3.40 -17.16
CA VAL A 2 -10.33 2.27 -16.56
C VAL A 2 -11.25 1.74 -17.67
N SER A 3 -11.00 0.52 -18.13
CA SER A 3 -11.87 -0.16 -19.10
C SER A 3 -13.24 -0.44 -18.46
N ASP A 4 -14.30 -0.21 -19.21
CA ASP A 4 -15.69 -0.34 -18.75
C ASP A 4 -16.03 -1.81 -18.54
N VAL A 5 -15.86 -2.27 -17.30
CA VAL A 5 -16.20 -3.64 -16.90
C VAL A 5 -17.68 -3.83 -16.69
N PHE A 6 -18.54 -2.83 -16.90
CA PHE A 6 -19.99 -2.92 -16.68
C PHE A 6 -20.81 -2.62 -17.95
N GLN A 7 -21.91 -3.34 -18.16
CA GLN A 7 -22.89 -3.14 -19.23
C GLN A 7 -24.28 -2.93 -18.63
N TYR A 8 -24.98 -1.94 -19.16
CA TYR A 8 -26.40 -1.75 -18.88
C TYR A 8 -27.24 -2.56 -19.87
N ASP A 9 -28.12 -3.41 -19.35
CA ASP A 9 -29.15 -4.09 -20.13
C ASP A 9 -30.48 -3.32 -19.97
N ALA A 10 -30.90 -2.66 -21.04
CA ALA A 10 -32.11 -1.85 -21.08
C ALA A 10 -33.41 -2.69 -21.03
N ARG A 11 -33.37 -3.99 -21.34
CA ARG A 11 -34.57 -4.85 -21.31
C ARG A 11 -34.90 -5.29 -19.89
N LEU A 12 -33.88 -5.47 -19.07
CA LEU A 12 -33.98 -6.02 -17.72
C LEU A 12 -33.66 -4.99 -16.63
N ASN A 13 -33.34 -3.75 -17.01
CA ASN A 13 -32.97 -2.63 -16.12
C ASN A 13 -31.87 -2.99 -15.11
N PHE A 14 -30.87 -3.77 -15.54
CA PHE A 14 -29.75 -4.20 -14.68
C PHE A 14 -28.39 -3.84 -15.27
N VAL A 15 -27.43 -3.62 -14.37
CA VAL A 15 -26.02 -3.41 -14.72
C VAL A 15 -25.23 -4.68 -14.36
N HIS A 16 -24.49 -5.24 -15.32
CA HIS A 16 -23.70 -6.47 -15.14
C HIS A 16 -22.27 -6.33 -15.62
N TRP A 17 -21.40 -7.25 -15.18
CA TRP A 17 -20.01 -7.28 -15.60
C TRP A 17 -19.88 -7.73 -17.06
N LYS A 18 -19.17 -6.98 -17.90
CA LYS A 18 -18.85 -7.35 -19.30
C LYS A 18 -17.79 -8.45 -19.32
N ASP A 19 -17.95 -9.45 -20.19
CA ASP A 19 -16.83 -10.38 -20.47
C ASP A 19 -15.64 -9.56 -20.95
N THR A 20 -14.47 -9.75 -20.35
CA THR A 20 -13.25 -9.01 -20.68
C THR A 20 -12.77 -9.26 -22.10
N ARG A 21 -13.37 -10.23 -22.80
CA ARG A 21 -13.13 -10.57 -24.21
C ARG A 21 -14.17 -9.97 -25.17
N ASP A 22 -15.16 -9.22 -24.68
CA ASP A 22 -16.21 -8.63 -25.52
C ASP A 22 -15.67 -7.45 -26.36
N PRO A 23 -15.71 -7.51 -27.71
CA PRO A 23 -15.21 -6.45 -28.57
C PRO A 23 -16.05 -5.16 -28.52
N SER A 24 -17.24 -5.17 -27.92
CA SER A 24 -18.12 -4.00 -27.74
C SER A 24 -17.77 -3.12 -26.51
N LEU A 25 -16.65 -3.40 -25.84
CA LEU A 25 -16.12 -2.63 -24.70
C LEU A 25 -15.84 -1.16 -25.09
N LEU A 26 -16.83 -0.29 -24.88
CA LEU A 26 -16.66 1.15 -25.01
C LEU A 26 -15.87 1.73 -23.83
N ASN A 27 -14.86 2.55 -24.11
CA ASN A 27 -14.09 3.25 -23.09
C ASN A 27 -14.79 4.55 -22.67
N TRP A 28 -15.34 4.58 -21.46
CA TRP A 28 -15.87 5.81 -20.87
C TRP A 28 -14.77 6.57 -20.16
N LYS A 29 -14.60 7.86 -20.48
CA LYS A 29 -13.66 8.74 -19.74
C LYS A 29 -14.13 9.00 -18.30
N ARG A 30 -15.42 8.80 -18.01
CA ARG A 30 -16.06 8.94 -16.69
C ARG A 30 -17.39 8.17 -16.65
N ALA A 31 -17.71 7.53 -15.54
CA ALA A 31 -19.01 6.91 -15.34
C ALA A 31 -20.12 7.99 -15.45
N PRO A 32 -21.16 7.79 -16.27
CA PRO A 32 -22.18 8.81 -16.51
C PRO A 32 -23.04 9.01 -15.26
N SER A 33 -23.31 10.29 -14.95
CA SER A 33 -24.13 10.69 -13.79
C SER A 33 -25.55 10.10 -13.82
N THR A 34 -26.03 9.71 -15.01
CA THR A 34 -27.30 9.03 -15.21
C THR A 34 -27.36 7.65 -14.58
N VAL A 35 -26.23 6.92 -14.54
CA VAL A 35 -26.15 5.60 -13.89
C VAL A 35 -26.25 5.73 -12.37
N PHE A 36 -25.51 6.68 -11.78
CA PHE A 36 -25.63 6.96 -10.34
C PHE A 36 -27.03 7.44 -9.94
N ARG A 37 -27.62 8.32 -10.76
CA ARG A 37 -28.99 8.79 -10.53
C ARG A 37 -30.00 7.66 -10.64
N GLY A 38 -29.83 6.74 -11.59
CA GLY A 38 -30.69 5.58 -11.77
C GLY A 38 -30.60 4.56 -10.62
N PHE A 39 -29.40 4.35 -10.06
CA PHE A 39 -29.26 3.56 -8.83
C PHE A 39 -29.91 4.25 -7.63
N ALA A 40 -29.72 5.57 -7.48
CA ALA A 40 -30.30 6.34 -6.38
C ALA A 40 -31.84 6.41 -6.45
N SER A 41 -32.42 6.45 -7.64
CA SER A 41 -33.88 6.43 -7.84
C SER A 41 -34.47 5.01 -7.86
N GLY A 42 -33.66 3.96 -7.71
CA GLY A 42 -34.09 2.57 -7.75
C GLY A 42 -34.56 2.05 -9.12
N THR A 43 -34.36 2.84 -10.17
CA THR A 43 -34.71 2.47 -11.55
C THR A 43 -33.68 1.53 -12.17
N LEU A 44 -32.45 1.51 -11.63
CA LEU A 44 -31.40 0.56 -11.96
C LEU A 44 -31.12 -0.36 -10.77
N LYS A 45 -31.02 -1.66 -11.03
CA LYS A 45 -30.64 -2.66 -10.02
C LYS A 45 -29.25 -3.22 -10.31
N PHE A 46 -28.46 -3.41 -9.26
CA PHE A 46 -27.22 -4.19 -9.34
C PHE A 46 -27.56 -5.67 -9.56
N GLN A 47 -26.64 -6.42 -10.18
CA GLN A 47 -26.71 -7.88 -10.11
C GLN A 47 -26.76 -8.35 -8.64
N PRO A 48 -27.54 -9.40 -8.32
CA PRO A 48 -27.64 -9.96 -6.97
C PRO A 48 -26.30 -10.23 -6.29
N TYR A 49 -25.28 -10.56 -7.08
CA TYR A 49 -23.91 -10.77 -6.59
C TYR A 49 -23.28 -9.51 -5.95
N PHE A 50 -23.55 -8.31 -6.48
CA PHE A 50 -22.99 -7.05 -5.96
C PHE A 50 -23.89 -6.37 -4.93
N LEU A 51 -25.14 -6.80 -4.79
CA LEU A 51 -26.08 -6.24 -3.81
C LEU A 51 -25.51 -6.22 -2.38
N PRO A 52 -24.84 -7.26 -1.85
CA PRO A 52 -24.24 -7.22 -0.52
C PRO A 52 -23.09 -6.20 -0.37
N VAL A 53 -22.38 -5.91 -1.46
CA VAL A 53 -21.19 -5.05 -1.48
C VAL A 53 -21.57 -3.57 -1.70
N CYS A 54 -22.66 -3.35 -2.43
CA CYS A 54 -23.16 -2.02 -2.77
C CYS A 54 -24.39 -1.62 -1.95
N SER A 55 -24.88 -2.49 -1.06
CA SER A 55 -25.84 -2.09 -0.06
C SER A 55 -25.20 -1.01 0.80
N PRO A 56 -25.85 0.15 0.99
CA PRO A 56 -25.45 1.05 2.06
C PRO A 56 -25.37 0.19 3.32
N ALA A 57 -24.26 0.30 4.05
CA ALA A 57 -24.24 -0.23 5.40
C ALA A 57 -25.52 0.23 6.10
N PRO A 58 -26.21 -0.62 6.87
CA PRO A 58 -27.39 -0.19 7.61
C PRO A 58 -27.08 1.14 8.30
N LEU A 59 -28.05 2.07 8.30
CA LEU A 59 -28.00 3.37 8.98
C LEU A 59 -27.93 3.19 10.52
N VAL A 60 -27.07 2.30 10.99
CA VAL A 60 -26.45 2.43 12.29
C VAL A 60 -25.47 3.55 12.05
N ASP A 61 -25.77 4.73 12.57
CA ASP A 61 -24.82 5.84 12.64
C ASP A 61 -23.54 5.25 13.26
N PRO A 62 -22.50 4.94 12.46
CA PRO A 62 -21.27 4.54 13.06
C PRO A 62 -20.83 5.85 13.70
N GLY A 63 -20.89 5.97 15.03
CA GLY A 63 -20.47 7.18 15.76
C GLY A 63 -19.03 7.65 15.44
N VAL A 64 -18.35 6.96 14.53
CA VAL A 64 -17.22 7.38 13.73
C VAL A 64 -17.61 8.52 12.77
N SER A 65 -17.63 9.73 13.29
CA SER A 65 -17.59 10.94 12.47
C SER A 65 -16.18 11.14 11.91
N PHE A 66 -16.07 11.37 10.60
CA PHE A 66 -14.83 11.83 9.98
C PHE A 66 -14.65 13.35 10.05
N ALA A 67 -15.61 14.08 10.64
CA ALA A 67 -15.51 15.53 10.79
C ALA A 67 -14.19 15.99 11.45
N PRO A 68 -13.68 15.35 12.53
CA PRO A 68 -12.41 15.75 13.13
C PRO A 68 -11.21 15.63 12.18
N LEU A 69 -11.25 14.71 11.21
CA LEU A 69 -10.23 14.56 10.18
C LEU A 69 -10.42 15.61 9.08
N VAL A 70 -11.66 15.88 8.66
CA VAL A 70 -11.98 16.88 7.65
C VAL A 70 -11.62 18.29 8.13
N ASP A 71 -11.86 18.57 9.42
CA ASP A 71 -11.56 19.85 10.07
C ASP A 71 -10.05 20.11 10.21
N GLN A 72 -9.20 19.08 10.08
CA GLN A 72 -7.74 19.25 10.03
C GLN A 72 -7.25 19.77 8.67
N PHE A 73 -8.08 19.75 7.63
CA PHE A 73 -7.71 20.24 6.31
C PHE A 73 -8.21 21.66 6.09
N ASN A 74 -7.27 22.61 5.99
CA ASN A 74 -7.56 23.98 5.64
C ASN A 74 -7.23 24.23 4.16
N LEU A 75 -8.12 24.92 3.45
CA LEU A 75 -7.79 25.45 2.14
C LEU A 75 -6.74 26.56 2.26
N HIS A 76 -6.02 26.86 1.17
CA HIS A 76 -5.00 27.93 1.15
C HIS A 76 -5.56 29.30 1.56
N ASP A 77 -6.86 29.53 1.39
CA ASP A 77 -7.57 30.75 1.79
C ASP A 77 -8.08 30.73 3.26
N GLY A 78 -7.70 29.71 4.05
CA GLY A 78 -8.08 29.57 5.46
C GLY A 78 -9.50 29.07 5.72
N GLN A 79 -10.27 28.76 4.67
CA GLN A 79 -11.60 28.16 4.81
C GLN A 79 -11.51 26.67 5.16
N SER A 80 -12.33 26.24 6.12
CA SER A 80 -12.52 24.81 6.42
C SER A 80 -13.14 24.10 5.23
N LEU A 81 -12.57 22.93 4.91
CA LEU A 81 -12.91 22.16 3.73
C LEU A 81 -14.37 21.68 3.70
N GLY A 82 -15.01 21.58 4.87
CA GLY A 82 -16.42 21.19 5.00
C GLY A 82 -17.41 22.17 4.34
N TYR A 83 -17.00 23.43 4.13
CA TYR A 83 -17.90 24.51 3.67
C TYR A 83 -17.58 25.03 2.26
N ALA A 84 -16.51 24.54 1.63
CA ALA A 84 -16.00 25.12 0.39
C ALA A 84 -16.14 24.18 -0.82
N GLN A 85 -16.66 24.71 -1.93
CA GLN A 85 -16.69 24.01 -3.22
C GLN A 85 -15.29 24.05 -3.87
N ALA A 86 -14.41 23.13 -3.44
CA ALA A 86 -13.05 23.04 -3.99
C ALA A 86 -12.97 22.11 -5.20
N SER A 87 -12.15 22.47 -6.19
CA SER A 87 -11.77 21.53 -7.25
C SER A 87 -10.96 20.36 -6.67
N ALA A 88 -11.04 19.17 -7.28
CA ALA A 88 -10.23 18.02 -6.85
C ALA A 88 -8.71 18.26 -6.91
N LYS A 89 -8.24 19.27 -7.68
CA LYS A 89 -6.83 19.68 -7.69
C LYS A 89 -6.51 20.52 -6.46
N THR A 90 -7.33 21.51 -6.15
CA THR A 90 -7.20 22.37 -4.97
C THR A 90 -7.25 21.55 -3.69
N PHE A 91 -8.22 20.62 -3.57
CA PHE A 91 -8.31 19.68 -2.46
C PHE A 91 -7.01 18.91 -2.23
N ARG A 92 -6.46 18.30 -3.29
CA ARG A 92 -5.21 17.52 -3.18
C ARG A 92 -4.04 18.39 -2.73
N LEU A 93 -3.90 19.60 -3.26
CA LEU A 93 -2.82 20.51 -2.88
C LEU A 93 -2.95 20.96 -1.42
N SER A 94 -4.16 21.29 -0.97
CA SER A 94 -4.42 21.68 0.41
C SER A 94 -4.13 20.53 1.38
N VAL A 95 -4.59 19.31 1.09
CA VAL A 95 -4.25 18.12 1.90
C VAL A 95 -2.74 17.87 1.94
N LEU A 96 -2.05 17.96 0.79
CA LEU A 96 -0.60 17.79 0.73
C LEU A 96 0.16 18.89 1.50
N SER A 97 -0.42 20.09 1.63
CA SER A 97 0.17 21.18 2.42
C SER A 97 -0.17 21.12 3.91
N SER A 98 -1.32 20.55 4.28
CA SER A 98 -1.76 20.44 5.68
C SER A 98 -1.18 19.23 6.40
N VAL A 99 -0.72 18.21 5.65
CA VAL A 99 -0.11 17.01 6.22
C VAL A 99 1.41 17.14 6.15
N GLU A 100 2.06 17.20 7.31
CA GLU A 100 3.51 17.03 7.35
C GLU A 100 3.87 15.66 6.77
N GLN A 101 4.67 15.67 5.70
CA GLN A 101 5.20 14.41 5.17
C GLN A 101 6.01 13.72 6.26
N PRO A 102 5.75 12.44 6.55
CA PRO A 102 6.58 11.67 7.45
C PRO A 102 8.05 11.87 7.09
N LEU A 103 8.89 12.24 8.07
CA LEU A 103 10.31 12.51 7.86
C LEU A 103 11.01 11.41 7.04
N VAL A 104 10.56 10.17 7.22
CA VAL A 104 11.11 9.00 6.53
C VAL A 104 10.85 9.00 5.02
N LEU A 105 9.76 9.63 4.55
CA LEU A 105 9.50 9.82 3.13
C LEU A 105 10.34 10.94 2.52
N GLN A 106 10.81 11.90 3.33
CA GLN A 106 11.71 12.97 2.88
C GLN A 106 13.12 12.45 2.62
N ASN A 107 13.51 11.34 3.28
CA ASN A 107 14.84 10.73 3.12
C ASN A 107 15.04 10.05 1.75
N VAL A 108 13.98 9.80 1.00
CA VAL A 108 14.05 9.13 -0.30
C VAL A 108 13.83 10.13 -1.43
N SER A 109 14.79 10.22 -2.35
CA SER A 109 14.69 11.13 -3.48
C SER A 109 13.52 10.76 -4.41
N ALA A 110 12.95 11.77 -5.08
CA ALA A 110 11.90 11.54 -6.08
C ALA A 110 12.36 10.63 -7.24
N ALA A 111 13.66 10.67 -7.58
CA ALA A 111 14.25 9.81 -8.59
C ALA A 111 14.26 8.34 -8.14
N ASN A 112 14.64 8.06 -6.88
CA ASN A 112 14.66 6.71 -6.33
C ASN A 112 13.25 6.13 -6.20
N TRP A 113 12.27 6.96 -5.80
CA TRP A 113 10.87 6.57 -5.85
C TRP A 113 10.42 6.21 -7.27
N LYS A 114 10.70 7.08 -8.24
CA LYS A 114 10.34 6.82 -9.64
C LYS A 114 10.97 5.53 -10.16
N PHE A 115 12.23 5.27 -9.82
CA PHE A 115 12.91 4.02 -10.13
C PHE A 115 12.18 2.84 -9.50
N PHE A 116 11.93 2.85 -8.18
CA PHE A 116 11.22 1.79 -7.47
C PHE A 116 9.85 1.47 -8.06
N TRP A 117 9.04 2.50 -8.38
CA TRP A 117 7.72 2.31 -9.00
C TRP A 117 7.80 1.81 -10.44
N SER A 118 8.90 2.05 -11.15
CA SER A 118 9.13 1.52 -12.51
C SER A 118 9.50 0.02 -12.51
N LEU A 119 9.90 -0.54 -11.38
CA LEU A 119 10.30 -1.95 -11.29
C LEU A 119 9.09 -2.87 -11.43
N SER A 120 9.27 -3.96 -12.19
CA SER A 120 8.28 -5.04 -12.34
C SER A 120 8.29 -5.98 -11.13
N LEU A 121 7.95 -5.45 -9.95
CA LEU A 121 7.74 -6.22 -8.72
C LEU A 121 6.29 -6.69 -8.61
N ILE A 122 6.07 -7.86 -8.01
CA ILE A 122 4.71 -8.29 -7.63
C ILE A 122 4.19 -7.44 -6.46
N TYR A 123 2.87 -7.48 -6.25
CA TYR A 123 2.19 -6.69 -5.22
C TYR A 123 2.84 -6.86 -3.85
N ILE A 124 3.13 -8.11 -3.44
CA ILE A 124 3.65 -8.37 -2.11
C ILE A 124 5.07 -7.80 -1.90
N GLN A 125 5.96 -8.00 -2.87
CA GLN A 125 7.32 -7.44 -2.85
C GLN A 125 7.28 -5.93 -2.69
N ARG A 126 6.46 -5.26 -3.50
CA ARG A 126 6.34 -3.80 -3.44
C ARG A 126 5.78 -3.31 -2.11
N ASN A 127 4.75 -3.98 -1.58
CA ASN A 127 4.12 -3.57 -0.33
C ASN A 127 5.04 -3.73 0.88
N VAL A 128 5.77 -4.84 0.98
CA VAL A 128 6.69 -5.06 2.11
C VAL A 128 7.76 -3.98 2.16
N ILE A 129 8.37 -3.66 1.01
CA ILE A 129 9.40 -2.62 0.94
C ILE A 129 8.81 -1.24 1.23
N TYR A 130 7.69 -0.89 0.60
CA TYR A 130 7.02 0.40 0.86
C TYR A 130 6.65 0.58 2.33
N ARG A 131 6.12 -0.46 2.98
CA ARG A 131 5.77 -0.45 4.41
C ARG A 131 6.98 -0.48 5.32
N TYR A 132 8.12 -1.00 4.86
CA TYR A 132 9.38 -0.93 5.61
C TYR A 132 9.92 0.51 5.62
N ILE A 133 9.95 1.15 4.44
CA ILE A 133 10.38 2.54 4.28
C ILE A 133 9.48 3.47 5.08
N ILE A 134 8.16 3.28 5.04
CA ILE A 134 7.24 4.04 5.89
C ILE A 134 7.28 3.44 7.29
N ALA A 135 8.14 4.02 8.14
CA ALA A 135 8.33 3.58 9.50
C ALA A 135 6.99 3.33 10.21
N GLY A 136 6.86 2.13 10.76
CA GLY A 136 5.67 1.70 11.47
C GLY A 136 4.58 1.07 10.61
N CYS A 137 4.66 0.93 9.29
CA CYS A 137 3.55 0.28 8.55
C CYS A 137 3.64 -1.27 8.45
N ILE A 138 4.75 -1.85 8.90
CA ILE A 138 4.92 -3.31 8.97
C ILE A 138 4.22 -3.89 10.21
N PRO A 139 3.47 -4.99 10.07
CA PRO A 139 2.79 -5.66 11.18
C PRO A 139 3.78 -6.49 12.01
N SER A 140 4.72 -5.84 12.69
CA SER A 140 5.60 -6.51 13.66
C SER A 140 4.85 -6.81 14.95
N ARG A 141 5.32 -7.77 15.77
CA ARG A 141 4.63 -8.10 17.04
C ARG A 141 4.44 -6.90 17.95
N SER A 142 5.43 -6.01 18.05
CA SER A 142 5.28 -4.80 18.87
C SER A 142 4.16 -3.89 18.38
N ARG A 143 3.99 -3.74 17.05
CA ARG A 143 2.89 -2.97 16.49
C ARG A 143 1.55 -3.66 16.67
N LEU A 144 1.50 -4.98 16.45
CA LEU A 144 0.26 -5.75 16.59
C LEU A 144 -0.22 -5.79 18.05
N HIS A 145 0.70 -5.93 19.01
CA HIS A 145 0.41 -5.80 20.43
C HIS A 145 -0.10 -4.39 20.77
N TYR A 146 0.52 -3.34 20.23
CA TYR A 146 0.05 -1.97 20.43
C TYR A 146 -1.36 -1.73 19.86
N MET A 147 -1.67 -2.26 18.67
CA MET A 147 -2.96 -2.06 18.00
C MET A 147 -4.07 -2.96 18.56
N MET A 148 -3.73 -4.18 18.97
CA MET A 148 -4.67 -5.23 19.36
C MET A 148 -4.11 -6.06 20.53
N PRO A 149 -3.93 -5.47 21.72
CA PRO A 149 -3.28 -6.13 22.85
C PRO A 149 -4.05 -7.37 23.33
N ALA A 150 -5.37 -7.42 23.09
CA ALA A 150 -6.21 -8.58 23.43
C ALA A 150 -5.95 -9.82 22.56
N PHE A 151 -5.46 -9.65 21.32
CA PHE A 151 -5.15 -10.76 20.40
C PHE A 151 -3.66 -11.09 20.35
N PHE A 152 -2.82 -10.12 20.69
CA PHE A 152 -1.38 -10.23 20.68
C PHE A 152 -0.90 -9.97 22.09
N GLU A 153 -0.78 -11.01 22.93
CA GLU A 153 -0.49 -10.87 24.37
C GLU A 153 0.91 -10.30 24.65
N SER A 154 1.83 -10.38 23.70
CA SER A 154 3.22 -9.93 23.85
C SER A 154 3.73 -9.21 22.61
N HIS A 155 4.60 -8.22 22.84
CA HIS A 155 5.39 -7.51 21.83
C HIS A 155 6.70 -8.24 21.46
N ASN A 156 6.94 -9.42 22.05
CA ASN A 156 8.17 -10.17 21.84
C ASN A 156 8.19 -10.89 20.49
N CYS A 157 9.39 -11.10 19.95
CA CYS A 157 9.56 -11.91 18.74
C CYS A 157 9.18 -13.37 19.04
N PRO A 158 8.34 -14.04 18.24
CA PRO A 158 7.93 -15.41 18.50
C PRO A 158 9.04 -16.43 18.17
N VAL A 159 10.07 -15.99 17.43
CA VAL A 159 11.16 -16.87 16.96
C VAL A 159 12.32 -16.91 17.95
N CYS A 160 12.79 -15.75 18.43
CA CYS A 160 13.96 -15.65 19.31
C CYS A 160 13.63 -15.13 20.71
N LEU A 161 12.36 -14.83 21.00
CA LEU A 161 11.88 -14.29 22.28
C LEU A 161 12.50 -12.94 22.67
N SER A 162 13.09 -12.22 21.70
CA SER A 162 13.58 -10.86 21.89
C SER A 162 12.45 -9.96 22.41
N PRO A 163 12.71 -9.08 23.39
CA PRO A 163 11.69 -8.31 24.09
C PRO A 163 11.04 -7.22 23.23
N ASN A 164 11.48 -6.97 21.99
CA ASN A 164 10.83 -5.98 21.13
C ASN A 164 11.03 -6.33 19.65
N GLU A 165 10.00 -6.89 19.03
CA GLU A 165 10.03 -7.13 17.58
C GLU A 165 9.63 -5.86 16.81
N THR A 166 10.63 -5.09 16.43
CA THR A 166 10.47 -3.98 15.48
C THR A 166 10.38 -4.50 14.04
N ALA A 167 10.03 -3.63 13.09
CA ALA A 167 10.06 -3.98 11.67
C ALA A 167 11.45 -4.42 11.19
N SER A 168 12.52 -3.78 11.70
CA SER A 168 13.90 -4.18 11.42
C SER A 168 14.22 -5.54 12.04
N HIS A 169 13.74 -5.83 13.25
CA HIS A 169 13.93 -7.14 13.86
C HIS A 169 13.22 -8.25 13.08
N LEU A 170 11.96 -8.02 12.70
CA LEU A 170 11.14 -8.95 11.93
C LEU A 170 11.81 -9.37 10.60
N LEU A 171 12.39 -8.40 9.89
CA LEU A 171 12.94 -8.61 8.56
C LEU A 171 14.45 -8.91 8.53
N PHE A 172 15.23 -8.43 9.50
CA PHE A 172 16.69 -8.45 9.47
C PHE A 172 17.33 -8.96 10.75
N ASP A 173 17.03 -8.32 11.89
CA ASP A 173 17.88 -8.44 13.09
C ASP A 173 17.57 -9.70 13.94
N CYS A 174 16.47 -10.41 13.68
CA CYS A 174 16.19 -11.69 14.33
C CYS A 174 17.29 -12.71 13.98
N PRO A 175 17.88 -13.46 14.95
CA PRO A 175 18.96 -14.40 14.68
C PRO A 175 18.68 -15.43 13.58
N SER A 176 17.43 -15.88 13.47
CA SER A 176 17.00 -16.76 12.37
C SER A 176 17.07 -16.06 11.01
N LYS A 177 16.70 -14.77 10.95
CA LYS A 177 16.70 -13.96 9.73
C LYS A 177 18.11 -13.48 9.35
N VAL A 178 18.96 -13.21 10.34
CA VAL A 178 20.40 -12.94 10.12
C VAL A 178 21.05 -14.09 9.34
N LYS A 179 20.77 -15.35 9.69
CA LYS A 179 21.29 -16.51 8.95
C LYS A 179 20.83 -16.56 7.50
N VAL A 180 19.56 -16.21 7.24
CA VAL A 180 19.03 -16.12 5.87
C VAL A 180 19.77 -15.03 5.08
N TRP A 181 19.93 -13.84 5.67
CA TRP A 181 20.68 -12.75 5.04
C TRP A 181 22.14 -13.09 4.79
N GLN A 182 22.80 -13.77 5.73
CA GLN A 182 24.18 -14.27 5.54
C GLN A 182 24.27 -15.23 4.35
N GLY A 183 23.30 -16.15 4.21
CA GLY A 183 23.22 -17.03 3.04
C GLY A 183 23.02 -16.26 1.74
N VAL A 184 22.11 -15.29 1.73
CA VAL A 184 21.87 -14.43 0.56
C VAL A 184 23.10 -13.61 0.18
N ILE A 185 23.79 -13.04 1.17
CA ILE A 185 25.02 -12.27 0.95
C ILE A 185 26.09 -13.19 0.36
N PHE A 186 26.31 -14.36 0.96
CA PHE A 186 27.32 -15.32 0.54
C PHE A 186 27.08 -15.84 -0.89
N GLU A 187 25.83 -16.16 -1.23
CA GLU A 187 25.48 -16.78 -2.51
C GLU A 187 25.34 -15.76 -3.64
N PHE A 188 24.83 -14.57 -3.36
CA PHE A 188 24.40 -13.66 -4.42
C PHE A 188 25.08 -12.28 -4.43
N LEU A 189 25.53 -11.78 -3.28
CA LEU A 189 26.05 -10.41 -3.14
C LEU A 189 27.58 -10.41 -2.97
N TRP A 190 28.15 -9.23 -2.79
CA TRP A 190 29.58 -9.11 -2.53
C TRP A 190 29.89 -9.47 -1.07
N PRO A 191 31.01 -10.17 -0.77
CA PRO A 191 31.31 -10.65 0.60
C PRO A 191 31.41 -9.54 1.66
N THR A 192 31.71 -8.30 1.27
CA THR A 192 31.79 -7.18 2.21
C THR A 192 30.45 -6.49 2.46
N THR A 193 29.38 -6.86 1.76
CA THR A 193 28.04 -6.31 2.00
C THR A 193 27.55 -6.75 3.37
N THR A 194 27.20 -5.78 4.20
CA THR A 194 26.64 -6.02 5.53
C THR A 194 25.11 -5.94 5.52
N ILE A 195 24.46 -6.48 6.56
CA ILE A 195 23.01 -6.33 6.74
C ILE A 195 22.64 -4.85 6.95
N THR A 196 23.54 -4.06 7.56
CA THR A 196 23.34 -2.61 7.73
C THR A 196 23.29 -1.91 6.38
N ASP A 197 24.22 -2.21 5.47
CA ASP A 197 24.26 -1.64 4.11
C ASP A 197 22.95 -1.93 3.36
N ILE A 198 22.43 -3.17 3.51
CA ILE A 198 21.16 -3.57 2.91
C ILE A 198 19.99 -2.76 3.48
N LYS A 199 19.95 -2.54 4.80
CA LYS A 199 18.91 -1.75 5.45
C LYS A 199 18.95 -0.29 4.99
N GLU A 200 20.13 0.31 4.95
CA GLU A 200 20.32 1.69 4.49
C GLU A 200 19.93 1.86 3.02
N THR A 201 20.39 0.95 2.16
CA THR A 201 20.03 0.88 0.74
C THR A 201 18.51 0.77 0.54
N LEU A 202 17.82 -0.04 1.36
CA LEU A 202 16.36 -0.17 1.28
C LEU A 202 15.63 1.09 1.77
N LEU A 203 16.15 1.74 2.81
CA LEU A 203 15.56 2.96 3.36
C LEU A 203 15.76 4.18 2.45
N SER A 204 16.84 4.23 1.68
CA SER A 204 17.13 5.31 0.70
C SER A 204 16.63 4.99 -0.71
N LEU A 205 16.34 3.72 -0.99
CA LEU A 205 16.13 3.17 -2.34
C LEU A 205 17.29 3.47 -3.31
N ASP A 206 18.50 3.68 -2.77
CA ASP A 206 19.72 3.86 -3.53
C ASP A 206 20.57 2.58 -3.45
N PHE A 207 20.73 1.91 -4.59
CA PHE A 207 21.44 0.64 -4.70
C PHE A 207 22.86 0.79 -5.27
N SER A 208 23.37 2.02 -5.35
CA SER A 208 24.68 2.31 -5.95
C SER A 208 25.83 1.60 -5.22
N ASP A 209 25.71 1.45 -3.90
CA ASP A 209 26.73 0.80 -3.07
C ASP A 209 26.71 -0.73 -3.18
N ILE A 210 25.59 -1.32 -3.58
CA ILE A 210 25.43 -2.76 -3.78
C ILE A 210 25.18 -3.06 -5.26
N TRP A 211 26.24 -2.92 -6.06
CA TRP A 211 26.18 -3.03 -7.52
C TRP A 211 26.62 -4.39 -8.07
N TYR A 212 27.31 -5.21 -7.27
CA TYR A 212 27.84 -6.50 -7.70
C TYR A 212 26.97 -7.69 -7.28
N SER A 213 26.69 -8.60 -8.22
CA SER A 213 26.12 -9.92 -7.94
C SER A 213 27.04 -11.03 -8.43
N GLN A 214 27.16 -12.09 -7.64
CA GLN A 214 27.90 -13.29 -8.04
C GLN A 214 27.22 -14.05 -9.19
N VAL A 215 25.90 -13.89 -9.35
CA VAL A 215 25.12 -14.56 -10.39
C VAL A 215 24.98 -13.67 -11.62
N LYS A 216 25.50 -14.17 -12.75
CA LYS A 216 25.44 -13.45 -14.03
C LYS A 216 23.99 -13.15 -14.43
N GLY A 217 23.74 -11.90 -14.81
CA GLY A 217 22.44 -11.46 -15.34
C GLY A 217 21.42 -11.05 -14.27
N ILE A 218 21.69 -11.27 -12.97
CA ILE A 218 20.83 -10.81 -11.88
C ILE A 218 21.41 -9.52 -11.32
N ARG A 219 20.57 -8.48 -11.25
CA ARG A 219 20.94 -7.22 -10.61
C ARG A 219 20.72 -7.33 -9.09
N PRO A 220 21.68 -6.90 -8.24
CA PRO A 220 21.60 -7.07 -6.79
C PRO A 220 20.34 -6.49 -6.14
N TYR A 221 19.89 -5.33 -6.62
CA TYR A 221 18.67 -4.68 -6.11
C TYR A 221 17.45 -5.59 -6.20
N ARG A 222 17.37 -6.50 -7.20
CA ARG A 222 16.25 -7.43 -7.30
C ARG A 222 16.24 -8.39 -6.12
N ILE A 223 17.41 -8.90 -5.76
CA ILE A 223 17.59 -9.84 -4.65
C ILE A 223 17.20 -9.14 -3.34
N ILE A 224 17.73 -7.93 -3.14
CA ILE A 224 17.46 -7.10 -1.96
C ILE A 224 15.96 -6.74 -1.83
N LEU A 225 15.26 -6.50 -2.94
CA LEU A 225 13.83 -6.16 -2.91
C LEU A 225 12.92 -7.39 -2.76
N ILE A 226 13.36 -8.56 -3.23
CA ILE A 226 12.57 -9.80 -3.17
C ILE A 226 12.73 -10.48 -1.81
N THR A 227 13.94 -10.56 -1.26
CA THR A 227 14.22 -11.29 -0.01
C THR A 227 13.34 -10.88 1.17
N PRO A 228 13.13 -9.57 1.48
CA PRO A 228 12.26 -9.16 2.58
C PRO A 228 10.83 -9.67 2.44
N SER A 229 10.32 -9.77 1.21
CA SER A 229 8.98 -10.30 0.96
C SER A 229 8.86 -11.80 1.25
N GLN A 230 9.90 -12.57 0.95
CA GLN A 230 9.93 -14.01 1.25
C GLN A 230 10.06 -14.23 2.75
N ILE A 231 10.90 -13.44 3.41
CA ILE A 231 11.04 -13.44 4.87
C ILE A 231 9.70 -13.11 5.55
N TRP A 232 8.99 -12.09 5.06
CA TRP A 232 7.69 -11.68 5.59
C TRP A 232 6.63 -12.77 5.37
N LEU A 233 6.55 -13.35 4.17
CA LEU A 233 5.62 -14.44 3.85
C LEU A 233 5.85 -15.68 4.70
N ALA A 234 7.11 -16.01 5.03
CA ALA A 234 7.43 -17.14 5.90
C ALA A 234 7.11 -16.89 7.38
N HIS A 235 6.80 -15.64 7.75
CA HIS A 235 6.46 -15.26 9.13
C HIS A 235 4.95 -15.08 9.34
N MET A 236 4.18 -14.83 8.29
CA MET A 236 2.71 -14.74 8.32
C MET A 236 2.07 -16.12 8.29
#